data_AF-A0AAU8HWX5-F1
#
_entry.id   AF-A0AAU8HWX5-F1
#
_cell.length_a   1.000
_cell.length_b   1.000
_cell.length_c   1.000
_cell.angle_alpha   90.00
_cell.angle_beta   90.00
_cell.angle_gamma   90.00
#
_symmetry.space_group_name_H-M   'P 1'
#
loop_
_entity.id
_entity.type
_entity.pdbx_description
1 polymer ?
#
loop_
_entity_poly.entity_id
_entity_poly.type
_entity_poly.pdbx_seq_one_letter_code
_entity_poly.pdbx_strand_id
1 'polypeptide(L)'
;MIYITGDTHGDFSRIEKFCDEYSTTQADTMIILGDAGINYNLNERDIELKEELAQLPITLFCVHGNHEERPYLIDSYEEKIWNEELAYFEEKYPNILFAADGEIYDFEGKKSIVIGGAYSVDKHYRLRGNMPWLESDLTLIAGILKN
;
A
#
# COMPACT_ATOMS: atom_id res chain seq x y z
N MET A 1 4.03 17.16 2.58
CA MET A 1 3.05 17.30 1.47
C MET A 1 2.40 15.95 1.20
N ILE A 2 1.14 15.94 0.77
CA ILE A 2 0.43 14.70 0.39
C ILE A 2 0.30 14.59 -1.13
N TYR A 3 0.70 13.44 -1.69
CA TYR A 3 0.57 13.08 -3.09
C TYR A 3 -0.26 11.79 -3.21
N ILE A 4 -0.86 11.55 -4.38
CA ILE A 4 -1.76 10.41 -4.60
C ILE A 4 -1.46 9.75 -5.94
N THR A 5 -1.39 8.43 -5.93
CA THR A 5 -1.35 7.54 -7.10
C THR A 5 -2.11 6.24 -6.79
N GLY A 6 -2.07 5.25 -7.66
CA GLY A 6 -2.63 3.91 -7.47
C GLY A 6 -2.09 2.96 -8.53
N ASP A 7 -2.22 1.65 -8.36
CA ASP A 7 -1.84 0.67 -9.40
C ASP A 7 -0.34 0.78 -9.77
N THR A 8 0.55 0.63 -8.80
CA THR A 8 1.99 0.49 -9.08
C THR A 8 2.31 -0.93 -9.55
N HIS A 9 1.59 -1.94 -9.06
CA HIS A 9 1.81 -3.35 -9.40
C HIS A 9 3.28 -3.79 -9.27
N GLY A 10 3.98 -3.28 -8.25
CA GLY A 10 5.41 -3.53 -8.01
C GLY A 10 6.37 -2.66 -8.84
N ASP A 11 5.90 -1.85 -9.79
CA ASP A 11 6.73 -0.90 -10.55
C ASP A 11 6.66 0.50 -9.92
N PHE A 12 7.73 0.86 -9.20
CA PHE A 12 7.88 2.13 -8.51
C PHE A 12 8.75 3.15 -9.25
N SER A 13 9.18 2.84 -10.47
CA SER A 13 10.04 3.74 -11.28
C SER A 13 9.48 5.15 -11.43
N ARG A 14 8.14 5.28 -11.52
CA ARG A 14 7.47 6.58 -11.60
C ARG A 14 7.51 7.35 -10.28
N ILE A 15 7.51 6.67 -9.15
CA ILE A 15 7.61 7.27 -7.80
C ILE A 15 9.06 7.66 -7.53
N GLU A 16 10.03 6.83 -7.90
CA GLU A 16 11.46 7.17 -7.87
C GLU A 16 11.74 8.46 -8.63
N LYS A 17 11.32 8.52 -9.89
CA LYS A 17 11.46 9.73 -10.71
C LYS A 17 10.77 10.94 -10.09
N PHE A 18 9.60 10.74 -9.48
CA PHE A 18 8.89 11.79 -8.78
C PHE A 18 9.69 12.31 -7.57
N CYS A 19 10.29 11.42 -6.78
CA CYS A 19 11.12 11.79 -5.65
C CYS A 19 12.31 12.64 -6.10
N ASP A 20 12.97 12.27 -7.20
CA ASP A 20 14.08 13.04 -7.78
C ASP A 20 13.64 14.42 -8.29
N GLU A 21 12.54 14.47 -9.05
CA GLU A 21 12.05 15.70 -9.68
C GLU A 21 11.57 16.72 -8.64
N TYR A 22 10.95 16.26 -7.57
CA TYR A 22 10.36 17.12 -6.53
C TYR A 22 11.20 17.20 -5.25
N SER A 23 12.35 16.50 -5.20
CA SER A 23 13.24 16.46 -4.04
C SER A 23 12.50 16.16 -2.74
N THR A 24 11.67 15.12 -2.76
CA THR A 24 10.82 14.74 -1.62
C THR A 24 11.66 14.31 -0.41
N THR A 25 11.03 14.24 0.75
CA THR A 25 11.62 13.67 1.97
C THR A 25 10.65 12.69 2.62
N GLN A 26 11.09 11.92 3.63
CA GLN A 26 10.18 11.05 4.40
C GLN A 26 9.12 11.83 5.20
N ALA A 27 9.20 13.16 5.28
CA ALA A 27 8.12 14.01 5.79
C ALA A 27 6.98 14.22 4.77
N ASP A 28 7.22 13.91 3.50
CA ASP A 28 6.20 13.84 2.46
C ASP A 28 5.59 12.44 2.39
N THR A 29 4.33 12.37 1.96
CA THR A 29 3.60 11.10 1.87
C THR A 29 3.04 10.91 0.46
N MET A 30 3.33 9.74 -0.13
CA MET A 30 2.67 9.24 -1.32
C MET A 30 1.60 8.24 -0.90
N ILE A 31 0.34 8.58 -1.12
CA ILE A 31 -0.79 7.66 -0.94
C ILE A 31 -0.93 6.80 -2.21
N ILE A 32 -0.96 5.48 -2.04
CA ILE A 32 -1.20 4.52 -3.13
C ILE A 32 -2.58 3.91 -2.92
N LEU A 33 -3.51 4.21 -3.83
CA LEU A 33 -4.93 3.82 -3.75
C LEU A 33 -5.18 2.40 -4.31
N GLY A 34 -4.52 1.41 -3.73
CA GLY A 34 -4.67 0.01 -4.13
C GLY A 34 -3.59 -0.48 -5.09
N ASP A 35 -3.45 -1.81 -5.12
CA ASP A 35 -2.59 -2.60 -5.99
C ASP A 35 -1.15 -2.09 -6.01
N ALA A 36 -0.60 -1.87 -4.81
CA ALA A 36 0.78 -1.44 -4.65
C ALA A 36 1.75 -2.53 -5.18
N GLY A 37 1.36 -3.80 -4.99
CA GLY A 37 2.16 -4.97 -5.36
C GLY A 37 3.30 -5.28 -4.40
N ILE A 38 3.29 -4.68 -3.20
CA ILE A 38 4.35 -4.83 -2.19
C ILE A 38 4.25 -6.18 -1.44
N ASN A 39 3.03 -6.72 -1.28
CA ASN A 39 2.75 -7.99 -0.61
C ASN A 39 2.09 -9.00 -1.57
N TYR A 40 2.54 -9.07 -2.82
CA TYR A 40 1.88 -9.87 -3.84
C TYR A 40 2.39 -11.32 -3.91
N ASN A 41 3.70 -11.52 -3.80
CA ASN A 41 4.32 -12.82 -4.00
C ASN A 41 4.60 -13.57 -2.69
N LEU A 42 4.64 -12.88 -1.55
CA LEU A 42 4.92 -13.40 -0.21
C LEU A 42 6.23 -14.22 -0.17
N ASN A 43 7.24 -13.75 -0.90
CA ASN A 43 8.55 -14.39 -1.00
C ASN A 43 9.66 -13.34 -1.16
N GLU A 44 10.88 -13.79 -1.46
CA GLU A 44 12.07 -12.94 -1.61
C GLU A 44 11.86 -11.71 -2.51
N ARG A 45 11.01 -11.81 -3.55
CA ARG A 45 10.73 -10.66 -4.44
C ARG A 45 10.10 -9.48 -3.71
N ASP A 46 9.18 -9.76 -2.80
CA ASP A 46 8.52 -8.71 -2.01
C ASP A 46 9.51 -8.15 -0.97
N ILE A 47 10.45 -8.96 -0.49
CA ILE A 47 11.52 -8.53 0.42
C ILE A 47 12.48 -7.59 -0.30
N GLU A 48 13.00 -7.98 -1.47
CA GLU A 48 13.88 -7.17 -2.32
C GLU A 48 13.21 -5.83 -2.67
N LEU A 49 11.94 -5.87 -3.09
CA LEU A 49 11.16 -4.67 -3.38
C LEU A 49 11.07 -3.76 -2.15
N LYS A 50 10.71 -4.28 -0.98
CA LYS A 50 10.64 -3.46 0.25
C LYS A 50 11.99 -2.87 0.65
N GLU A 51 13.09 -3.58 0.43
CA GLU A 51 14.43 -3.05 0.67
C GLU A 51 14.76 -1.86 -0.23
N GLU A 52 14.38 -1.92 -1.51
CA GLU A 52 14.50 -0.81 -2.46
C GLU A 52 13.61 0.38 -2.05
N LEU A 53 12.33 0.11 -1.77
CA LEU A 53 11.35 1.14 -1.38
C LEU A 53 11.71 1.82 -0.06
N ALA A 54 12.37 1.10 0.85
CA ALA A 54 12.83 1.67 2.11
C ALA A 54 13.92 2.76 1.93
N GLN A 55 14.59 2.79 0.78
CA GLN A 55 15.58 3.83 0.46
C GLN A 55 14.95 5.10 -0.12
N LEU A 56 13.67 5.06 -0.53
CA LEU A 56 13.04 6.22 -1.15
C LEU A 56 12.87 7.36 -0.13
N PRO A 57 13.13 8.62 -0.53
CA PRO A 57 12.97 9.77 0.34
C PRO A 57 11.50 10.21 0.33
N ILE A 58 10.59 9.31 0.68
CA ILE A 58 9.15 9.54 0.82
C ILE A 58 8.54 8.47 1.72
N THR A 59 7.49 8.82 2.47
CA THR A 59 6.65 7.82 3.14
C THR A 59 5.61 7.29 2.16
N LEU A 60 5.58 5.97 1.96
CA LEU A 60 4.55 5.28 1.19
C LEU A 60 3.40 4.91 2.12
N PHE A 61 2.20 5.42 1.85
CA PHE A 61 0.99 5.09 2.58
C PHE A 61 0.03 4.31 1.66
N CYS A 62 0.00 3.00 1.83
CA CYS A 62 -0.67 2.08 0.92
C CYS A 62 -2.07 1.74 1.45
N VAL A 63 -3.06 1.99 0.63
CA VAL A 63 -4.37 1.34 0.76
C VAL A 63 -4.24 0.01 0.02
N HIS A 64 -4.56 -1.11 0.65
CA HIS A 64 -4.43 -2.42 0.00
C HIS A 64 -5.43 -2.55 -1.16
N GLY A 65 -5.04 -3.23 -2.23
CA GLY A 65 -5.91 -3.59 -3.35
C GLY A 65 -6.39 -5.05 -3.30
N ASN A 66 -6.67 -5.61 -4.48
CA ASN A 66 -7.05 -7.01 -4.65
C ASN A 66 -5.99 -7.85 -5.37
N HIS A 67 -4.81 -7.27 -5.57
CA HIS A 67 -3.60 -7.93 -6.02
C HIS A 67 -2.48 -7.82 -4.98
N GLU A 68 -2.80 -7.99 -3.71
CA GLU A 68 -1.83 -8.05 -2.61
C GLU A 68 -2.46 -8.60 -1.32
N GLU A 69 -1.64 -9.24 -0.49
CA GLU A 69 -2.09 -9.77 0.80
C GLU A 69 -2.32 -8.65 1.81
N ARG A 70 -3.24 -8.92 2.74
CA ARG A 70 -3.53 -8.01 3.84
C ARG A 70 -2.34 -7.97 4.81
N PRO A 71 -1.86 -6.78 5.21
CA PRO A 71 -0.72 -6.67 6.11
C PRO A 71 -0.96 -7.38 7.45
N TYR A 72 -2.18 -7.33 8.00
CA TYR A 72 -2.53 -7.99 9.25
C TYR A 72 -2.56 -9.54 9.18
N LEU A 73 -2.41 -10.12 8.00
CA LEU A 73 -2.26 -11.58 7.81
C LEU A 73 -0.79 -12.01 7.66
N ILE A 74 0.15 -11.07 7.66
CA ILE A 74 1.58 -11.33 7.48
C ILE A 74 2.28 -11.16 8.84
N ASP A 75 2.88 -12.24 9.33
CA ASP A 75 3.46 -12.30 10.69
C ASP A 75 4.52 -11.22 11.00
N SER A 76 5.19 -10.67 10.00
CA SER A 76 6.23 -9.65 10.17
C SER A 76 5.69 -8.23 10.34
N TYR A 77 4.41 -8.00 10.03
CA TYR A 77 3.79 -6.69 10.20
C TYR A 77 3.37 -6.47 11.65
N GLU A 78 3.63 -5.25 12.11
CA GLU A 78 3.23 -4.73 13.41
C GLU A 78 2.25 -3.57 13.26
N GLU A 79 1.51 -3.32 14.33
CA GLU A 79 0.60 -2.19 14.45
C GLU A 79 1.32 -0.96 14.98
N LYS A 80 1.03 0.21 14.43
CA LYS A 80 1.42 1.50 15.03
C LYS A 80 0.35 2.55 14.84
N ILE A 81 0.40 3.56 15.69
CA ILE A 81 -0.37 4.79 15.46
C ILE A 81 0.42 5.68 14.51
N TRP A 82 -0.17 5.95 13.35
CA TRP A 82 0.35 6.90 12.38
C TRP A 82 -0.72 7.94 12.09
N ASN A 83 -0.38 9.20 12.33
CA ASN A 83 -1.29 10.32 12.12
C ASN A 83 -2.64 10.14 12.84
N GLU A 84 -2.54 9.82 14.13
CA GLU A 84 -3.65 9.59 15.08
C GLU A 84 -4.44 8.29 14.89
N GLU A 85 -4.25 7.56 13.79
CA GLU A 85 -5.01 6.34 13.49
C GLU A 85 -4.12 5.10 13.37
N LEU A 86 -4.73 3.91 13.41
CA LEU A 86 -4.01 2.63 13.28
C LEU A 86 -3.42 2.46 11.87
N ALA A 87 -2.20 1.98 11.77
CA ALA A 87 -1.57 1.57 10.52
C ALA A 87 -0.69 0.34 10.75
N TYR A 88 -0.42 -0.40 9.68
CA TYR A 88 0.47 -1.56 9.69
C TYR A 88 1.80 -1.21 9.05
N PHE A 89 2.90 -1.71 9.61
CA PHE A 89 4.25 -1.53 9.07
C PHE A 89 5.16 -2.69 9.48
N GLU A 90 6.33 -2.80 8.86
CA GLU A 90 7.40 -3.67 9.36
C GLU A 90 8.51 -2.79 9.93
N GLU A 91 9.08 -3.13 11.10
CA GLU A 91 10.15 -2.34 11.73
C GLU A 91 11.35 -2.10 10.80
N LYS A 92 11.64 -3.08 9.92
CA LYS A 92 12.73 -3.00 8.94
C LYS A 92 12.48 -1.93 7.86
N TYR A 93 11.22 -1.57 7.59
CA TYR A 93 10.82 -0.68 6.50
C TYR A 93 9.87 0.43 7.01
N PRO A 94 10.33 1.33 7.91
CA PRO A 94 9.46 2.21 8.68
C PRO A 94 8.71 3.27 7.85
N ASN A 95 9.17 3.55 6.63
CA ASN A 95 8.55 4.48 5.67
C ASN A 95 7.51 3.80 4.76
N ILE A 96 7.28 2.48 4.89
CA ILE A 96 6.25 1.75 4.14
C ILE A 96 5.12 1.43 5.11
N LEU A 97 3.98 2.06 4.89
CA LEU A 97 2.79 1.96 5.73
C LEU A 97 1.65 1.36 4.94
N PHE A 98 0.85 0.55 5.61
CA PHE A 98 -0.46 0.15 5.13
C PHE A 98 -1.56 0.69 6.03
N ALA A 99 -2.60 1.25 5.42
CA ALA A 99 -3.76 1.71 6.14
C ALA A 99 -4.53 0.53 6.76
N ALA A 100 -5.13 0.77 7.93
CA ALA A 100 -6.17 -0.09 8.48
C ALA A 100 -7.53 0.33 7.89
N ASP A 101 -8.33 -0.66 7.49
CA ASP A 101 -9.64 -0.42 6.92
C ASP A 101 -10.61 0.16 7.96
N GLY A 102 -11.38 1.16 7.55
CA GLY A 102 -12.40 1.80 8.37
C GLY A 102 -11.89 2.97 9.22
N GLU A 103 -10.57 3.17 9.29
CA GLU A 103 -9.97 4.30 9.99
C GLU A 103 -10.14 5.62 9.23
N ILE A 104 -10.11 6.75 9.95
CA ILE A 104 -10.30 8.10 9.41
C ILE A 104 -9.04 8.94 9.57
N TYR A 105 -8.18 8.94 8.54
CA TYR A 105 -6.92 9.67 8.58
C TYR A 105 -7.11 11.17 8.25
N ASP A 106 -6.30 12.02 8.88
CA ASP A 106 -6.26 13.47 8.62
C ASP A 106 -5.13 13.83 7.64
N PHE A 107 -5.47 14.06 6.37
CA PHE A 107 -4.48 14.50 5.38
C PHE A 107 -4.50 16.02 5.20
N GLU A 108 -3.66 16.73 5.96
CA GLU A 108 -3.52 18.19 5.93
C GLU A 108 -4.85 18.93 6.20
N GLY A 109 -5.55 18.53 7.26
CA GLY A 109 -6.85 19.04 7.69
C GLY A 109 -8.04 18.41 6.97
N LYS A 110 -7.81 17.42 6.10
CA LYS A 110 -8.87 16.72 5.34
C LYS A 110 -9.04 15.31 5.86
N LYS A 111 -10.09 15.11 6.66
CA LYS A 111 -10.46 13.79 7.17
C LYS A 111 -10.99 12.90 6.06
N SER A 112 -10.48 11.68 6.03
CA SER A 112 -10.65 10.73 4.94
C SER A 112 -10.79 9.33 5.50
N ILE A 113 -11.96 8.71 5.33
CA ILE A 113 -12.09 7.27 5.64
C ILE A 113 -11.35 6.46 4.58
N VAL A 114 -10.57 5.46 5.02
CA VAL A 114 -9.88 4.54 4.13
C VAL A 114 -10.59 3.20 4.13
N ILE A 115 -10.90 2.71 2.92
CA ILE A 115 -11.39 1.36 2.69
C ILE A 115 -10.58 0.81 1.52
N GLY A 116 -9.92 -0.33 1.73
CA GLY A 116 -9.15 -1.03 0.71
C GLY A 116 -9.88 -2.22 0.10
N GLY A 117 -9.26 -2.77 -0.94
CA GLY A 117 -9.75 -3.94 -1.67
C GLY A 117 -10.70 -3.60 -2.83
N ALA A 118 -10.72 -4.48 -3.82
CA ALA A 118 -11.61 -4.38 -4.97
C ALA A 118 -12.08 -5.77 -5.40
N TYR A 119 -13.28 -5.86 -5.96
CA TYR A 119 -13.79 -7.16 -6.39
C TYR A 119 -12.98 -7.66 -7.59
N SER A 120 -12.31 -8.81 -7.45
CA SER A 120 -11.56 -9.43 -8.55
C SER A 120 -12.43 -10.38 -9.37
N VAL A 121 -12.53 -10.14 -10.68
CA VAL A 121 -13.13 -11.06 -11.67
C VAL A 121 -12.12 -12.08 -12.21
N ASP A 122 -10.84 -11.95 -11.86
CA ASP A 122 -9.72 -12.61 -12.55
C ASP A 122 -9.37 -13.98 -11.98
N LYS A 123 -10.08 -14.47 -10.97
CA LYS A 123 -9.80 -15.74 -10.29
C LYS A 123 -9.48 -16.89 -11.24
N HIS A 124 -10.41 -17.18 -12.14
CA HIS A 124 -10.25 -18.30 -13.07
C HIS A 124 -9.14 -18.07 -14.10
N TYR A 125 -8.85 -16.80 -14.43
CA TYR A 125 -7.76 -16.45 -15.33
C TYR A 125 -6.40 -16.66 -14.65
N ARG A 126 -6.20 -16.09 -13.44
CA ARG A 126 -4.96 -16.20 -12.66
C ARG A 126 -4.60 -17.65 -12.34
N LEU A 127 -5.58 -18.45 -11.90
CA LEU A 127 -5.38 -19.87 -11.61
C LEU A 127 -4.99 -20.67 -12.86
N ARG A 128 -5.56 -20.38 -14.03
CA ARG A 128 -5.16 -21.03 -15.31
C ARG A 128 -3.76 -20.62 -15.76
N GLY A 129 -3.38 -19.37 -15.49
CA GLY A 129 -2.07 -18.82 -15.84
C GLY A 129 -0.96 -19.15 -14.84
N ASN A 130 -1.24 -19.93 -13.78
CA ASN A 130 -0.32 -20.17 -12.68
C ASN A 130 0.22 -18.88 -12.04
N MET A 131 -0.63 -17.84 -12.00
CA MET A 131 -0.36 -16.59 -11.31
C MET A 131 -0.78 -16.72 -9.84
N PRO A 132 -0.18 -15.93 -8.92
CA PRO A 132 -0.62 -15.90 -7.52
C PRO A 132 -2.13 -15.67 -7.41
N TRP A 133 -2.78 -16.19 -6.37
CA TRP A 133 -4.17 -15.90 -6.00
C TRP A 133 -4.30 -16.04 -4.49
N LEU A 134 -4.79 -14.99 -3.81
CA LEU A 134 -4.97 -14.98 -2.36
C LEU A 134 -6.45 -15.10 -2.02
N GLU A 135 -6.80 -15.68 -0.87
CA GLU A 135 -8.21 -15.76 -0.45
C GLU A 135 -8.80 -14.38 -0.15
N SER A 136 -7.96 -13.45 0.29
CA SER A 136 -8.29 -12.04 0.58
C SER A 136 -8.64 -11.20 -0.67
N ASP A 137 -8.30 -11.67 -1.88
CA ASP A 137 -8.58 -11.00 -3.17
C ASP A 137 -10.09 -10.89 -3.50
N LEU A 138 -10.99 -11.43 -2.67
CA LEU A 138 -12.45 -11.42 -2.84
C LEU A 138 -13.18 -10.17 -2.30
N THR A 139 -12.47 -9.13 -1.86
CA THR A 139 -13.06 -8.00 -1.10
C THR A 139 -13.83 -7.00 -1.98
N LEU A 140 -14.81 -6.27 -1.43
CA LEU A 140 -15.67 -5.29 -2.13
C LEU A 140 -15.44 -3.87 -1.58
N ILE A 141 -15.11 -2.95 -2.51
CA ILE A 141 -15.07 -1.48 -2.41
C ILE A 141 -13.80 -0.88 -1.80
N ALA A 142 -13.06 -0.10 -2.61
CA ALA A 142 -12.02 0.81 -2.17
C ALA A 142 -12.43 2.27 -2.40
N GLY A 143 -11.97 3.16 -1.51
CA GLY A 143 -12.10 4.60 -1.72
C GLY A 143 -11.73 5.44 -0.50
N ILE A 144 -11.20 6.63 -0.77
CA ILE A 144 -11.12 7.71 0.21
C ILE A 144 -12.37 8.58 0.07
N LEU A 145 -13.26 8.56 1.08
CA LEU A 145 -14.41 9.47 1.13
C LEU A 145 -14.04 10.70 1.97
N LYS A 146 -14.13 11.87 1.36
CA LYS A 146 -13.99 13.17 2.04
C LYS A 146 -15.33 13.58 2.63
N ASN A 147 -15.34 13.95 3.90
CA ASN A 147 -16.44 14.69 4.52
C ASN A 147 -16.23 16.21 4.38
#